data_AF-A0A6I1BFI2-F1
#
_entry.id   AF-A0A6I1BFI2-F1
#
_cell.length_a   1.000
_cell.length_b   1.000
_cell.length_c   1.000
_cell.angle_alpha   90.00
_cell.angle_beta   90.00
_cell.angle_gamma   90.00
#
_symmetry.space_group_name_H-M   'P 1'
#
loop_
_entity.id
_entity.type
_entity.pdbx_description
1 polymer ?
#
loop_
_entity_poly.entity_id
_entity_poly.type
_entity_poly.pdbx_seq_one_letter_code
_entity_poly.pdbx_strand_id
1 'polypeptide(L)'
;MPIQKDVFIKNYLKALNNGDAAVFAGAGLSASSGCVNWKQLLKEIAEELELDIEKESDLVAVAQYYYNRSGNNRARLNEIIKDAFQTGKLPNDNHHILARLPISTYWTTNYDKLIEKSLENNGKICDVKVCCANLTTTLKGRDAVVYKMHGDIDRPEESVLIRDDYESYHHEKTPFINALSGDLMTKTFMFIGFSFTDPNFSYICAHLRAHLKGNMREHYCFLKDVSETDYPDRDQFEYEKRKLSYFIDDLKRFNIKTVLIKEYSEITEILQSIKRRYNSRTVYISGAAAEYEPDGKEAYEEFISKLSGLLIHKGFKIVSGYGLGVGSAVISGALSEIYHNQKKSLTDQLILRPFPQGDDAKAMWEAYRQDMISYSGISIFLLGNKKENGITVLSNGMWSEYEISKKQGNFLIPIGRTGYISKELWRELLDEKQDDHTFDIYRCDIESLGDDTKTLDEVMEIVIELIKKVK
;
A
#
# COMPACT_ATOMS: atom_id res chain seq x y z
N MET A 1 26.33 -2.35 -1.82
CA MET A 1 25.89 -2.36 -0.42
C MET A 1 24.37 -2.35 -0.41
N PRO A 2 23.74 -2.98 0.60
CA PRO A 2 22.30 -2.84 0.84
C PRO A 2 21.90 -1.37 0.94
N ILE A 3 20.71 -1.04 0.49
CA ILE A 3 20.17 0.32 0.60
C ILE A 3 19.51 0.51 1.97
N GLN A 4 19.67 1.71 2.54
CA GLN A 4 18.97 2.07 3.76
C GLN A 4 17.46 2.14 3.52
N LYS A 5 16.67 1.67 4.50
CA LYS A 5 15.20 1.61 4.41
C LYS A 5 14.57 2.96 4.11
N ASP A 6 15.01 4.04 4.76
CA ASP A 6 14.47 5.39 4.50
C ASP A 6 14.75 5.89 3.09
N VAL A 7 15.93 5.58 2.54
CA VAL A 7 16.28 5.93 1.16
C VAL A 7 15.40 5.16 0.18
N PHE A 8 15.18 3.87 0.43
CA PHE A 8 14.23 3.06 -0.33
C PHE A 8 12.82 3.65 -0.29
N ILE A 9 12.28 3.92 0.91
CA ILE A 9 10.93 4.49 1.09
C ILE A 9 10.81 5.80 0.29
N LYS A 10 11.78 6.71 0.42
CA LYS A 10 11.80 7.98 -0.31
C LYS A 10 11.77 7.79 -1.84
N ASN A 11 12.61 6.88 -2.36
CA ASN A 11 12.70 6.64 -3.79
C ASN A 11 11.45 5.94 -4.34
N TYR A 12 10.91 4.96 -3.62
CA TYR A 12 9.70 4.25 -4.03
C TYR A 12 8.47 5.15 -3.95
N LEU A 13 8.38 6.05 -2.98
CA LEU A 13 7.35 7.10 -2.93
C LEU A 13 7.40 8.00 -4.17
N LYS A 14 8.59 8.34 -4.68
CA LYS A 14 8.70 9.10 -5.93
C LYS A 14 8.07 8.33 -7.10
N ALA A 15 8.31 7.03 -7.19
CA ALA A 15 7.70 6.19 -8.23
C ALA A 15 6.17 6.10 -8.09
N LEU A 16 5.67 5.93 -6.86
CA LEU A 16 4.24 5.95 -6.57
C LEU A 16 3.58 7.26 -7.01
N ASN A 17 4.22 8.40 -6.69
CA ASN A 17 3.74 9.72 -7.07
C ASN A 17 3.76 9.98 -8.58
N ASN A 18 4.65 9.32 -9.30
CA ASN A 18 4.75 9.42 -10.76
C ASN A 18 3.80 8.44 -11.49
N GLY A 19 3.15 7.53 -10.76
CA GLY A 19 2.30 6.49 -11.36
C GLY A 19 3.08 5.38 -12.07
N ASP A 20 4.37 5.24 -11.78
CA ASP A 20 5.26 4.26 -12.40
C ASP A 20 5.83 3.23 -11.41
N ALA A 21 5.22 3.07 -10.24
CA ALA A 21 5.52 1.98 -9.31
C ALA A 21 4.85 0.66 -9.72
N ALA A 22 5.55 -0.45 -9.53
CA ALA A 22 5.05 -1.80 -9.74
C ALA A 22 5.48 -2.74 -8.62
N VAL A 23 4.72 -3.81 -8.40
CA VAL A 23 5.06 -4.86 -7.43
C VAL A 23 5.29 -6.17 -8.16
N PHE A 24 6.32 -6.90 -7.76
CA PHE A 24 6.49 -8.30 -8.11
C PHE A 24 6.37 -9.14 -6.83
N ALA A 25 5.33 -9.96 -6.74
CA ALA A 25 5.07 -10.83 -5.61
C ALA A 25 5.51 -12.27 -5.91
N GLY A 26 6.28 -12.86 -5.01
CA GLY A 26 6.51 -14.30 -4.98
C GLY A 26 5.73 -14.97 -3.86
N ALA A 27 5.96 -16.27 -3.67
CA ALA A 27 5.22 -17.09 -2.70
C ALA A 27 5.37 -16.59 -1.25
N GLY A 28 6.49 -15.91 -0.94
CA GLY A 28 6.72 -15.35 0.39
C GLY A 28 5.71 -14.26 0.81
N LEU A 29 5.08 -13.55 -0.15
CA LEU A 29 4.03 -12.59 0.18
C LEU A 29 2.77 -13.28 0.71
N SER A 30 2.45 -14.46 0.16
CA SER A 30 1.27 -15.25 0.51
C SER A 30 1.48 -16.18 1.71
N ALA A 31 2.73 -16.36 2.17
CA ALA A 31 3.08 -17.33 3.22
C ALA A 31 2.32 -17.11 4.54
N SER A 32 2.21 -15.86 5.01
CA SER A 32 1.48 -15.55 6.26
C SER A 32 -0.04 -15.65 6.13
N SER A 33 -0.58 -15.72 4.90
CA SER A 33 -1.97 -16.06 4.63
C SER A 33 -2.21 -17.58 4.69
N GLY A 34 -1.17 -18.37 5.01
CA GLY A 34 -1.22 -19.82 5.09
C GLY A 34 -1.14 -20.51 3.73
N CYS A 35 -0.71 -19.82 2.67
CA CYS A 35 -0.42 -20.44 1.39
C CYS A 35 0.85 -21.30 1.48
N VAL A 36 0.84 -22.40 0.75
CA VAL A 36 2.00 -23.31 0.70
C VAL A 36 3.13 -22.70 -0.12
N ASN A 37 4.37 -22.94 0.29
CA ASN A 37 5.53 -22.68 -0.55
C ASN A 37 5.80 -23.84 -1.52
N TRP A 38 6.79 -23.70 -2.41
CA TRP A 38 7.09 -24.70 -3.44
C TRP A 38 7.47 -26.08 -2.88
N LYS A 39 8.25 -26.12 -1.78
CA LYS A 39 8.60 -27.38 -1.10
C LYS A 39 7.37 -28.06 -0.52
N GLN A 40 6.50 -27.30 0.13
CA GLN A 40 5.25 -27.80 0.72
C GLN A 40 4.28 -28.30 -0.37
N LEU A 41 4.19 -27.60 -1.50
CA LEU A 41 3.35 -28.00 -2.63
C LEU A 41 3.76 -29.37 -3.20
N LEU A 42 5.07 -29.61 -3.34
CA LEU A 42 5.59 -30.85 -3.95
C LEU A 42 5.88 -31.97 -2.93
N LYS A 43 5.55 -31.77 -1.66
CA LYS A 43 5.87 -32.74 -0.61
C LYS A 43 5.22 -34.10 -0.86
N GLU A 44 3.92 -34.14 -1.14
CA GLU A 44 3.19 -35.39 -1.43
C GLU A 44 3.77 -36.11 -2.66
N ILE A 45 4.11 -35.34 -3.71
CA ILE A 45 4.74 -35.86 -4.92
C ILE A 45 6.11 -36.48 -4.64
N ALA A 46 6.93 -35.80 -3.84
CA ALA A 46 8.25 -36.31 -3.47
C ALA A 46 8.13 -37.61 -2.66
N GLU A 47 7.16 -37.69 -1.73
CA GLU A 47 6.87 -38.90 -0.97
C GLU A 47 6.43 -40.07 -1.89
N GLU A 48 5.56 -39.82 -2.88
CA GLU A 48 5.17 -40.80 -3.91
C GLU A 48 6.38 -41.25 -4.78
N LEU A 49 7.41 -40.41 -4.90
CA LEU A 49 8.66 -40.72 -5.58
C LEU A 49 9.72 -41.36 -4.68
N GLU A 50 9.46 -41.53 -3.38
CA GLU A 50 10.43 -41.96 -2.37
C GLU A 50 11.64 -41.01 -2.24
N LEU A 51 11.40 -39.71 -2.47
CA LEU A 51 12.37 -38.63 -2.34
C LEU A 51 12.11 -37.80 -1.07
N ASP A 52 13.19 -37.32 -0.46
CA ASP A 52 13.13 -36.42 0.68
C ASP A 52 13.22 -34.96 0.20
N ILE A 53 12.07 -34.28 0.17
CA ILE A 53 11.95 -32.91 -0.35
C ILE A 53 12.89 -31.90 0.33
N GLU A 54 13.32 -32.17 1.57
CA GLU A 54 14.23 -31.26 2.27
C GLU A 54 15.67 -31.35 1.78
N LYS A 55 16.04 -32.48 1.16
CA LYS A 55 17.35 -32.68 0.52
C LYS A 55 17.39 -32.17 -0.91
N GLU A 56 16.23 -31.95 -1.53
CA GLU A 56 16.13 -31.52 -2.92
C GLU A 56 16.32 -30.01 -3.09
N SER A 57 17.20 -29.66 -4.03
CA SER A 57 17.48 -28.26 -4.40
C SER A 57 16.79 -27.84 -5.70
N ASP A 58 16.56 -28.78 -6.62
CA ASP A 58 15.85 -28.55 -7.87
C ASP A 58 14.42 -29.12 -7.80
N LEU A 59 13.51 -28.32 -7.25
CA LEU A 59 12.10 -28.68 -7.11
C LEU A 59 11.39 -28.83 -8.47
N VAL A 60 11.89 -28.17 -9.52
CA VAL A 60 11.34 -28.29 -10.88
C VAL A 60 11.64 -29.69 -11.44
N ALA A 61 12.82 -30.24 -11.15
CA ALA A 61 13.18 -31.62 -11.49
C ALA A 61 12.26 -32.64 -10.80
N VAL A 62 11.94 -32.44 -9.51
CA VAL A 62 11.05 -33.33 -8.75
C VAL A 62 9.67 -33.41 -9.41
N ALA A 63 9.11 -32.26 -9.79
CA ALA A 63 7.83 -32.23 -10.49
C ALA A 63 7.90 -32.93 -11.88
N GLN A 64 9.01 -32.78 -12.60
CA GLN A 64 9.22 -33.48 -13.88
C GLN A 64 9.37 -35.00 -13.69
N TYR A 65 10.08 -35.47 -12.66
CA TYR A 65 10.21 -36.90 -12.38
C TYR A 65 8.84 -37.53 -12.13
N TYR A 66 7.98 -36.83 -11.41
CA TYR A 66 6.60 -37.27 -11.19
C TYR A 66 5.82 -37.36 -12.49
N TYR A 67 5.86 -36.31 -13.32
CA TYR A 67 5.20 -36.28 -14.61
C TYR A 67 5.64 -37.44 -15.53
N ASN A 68 6.93 -37.72 -15.56
CA ASN A 68 7.48 -38.84 -16.34
C ASN A 68 6.98 -40.19 -15.80
N ARG A 69 6.95 -40.36 -14.47
CA ARG A 69 6.50 -41.61 -13.81
C ARG A 69 4.99 -41.83 -13.95
N SER A 70 4.19 -40.77 -14.03
CA SER A 70 2.73 -40.84 -14.20
C SER A 70 2.29 -41.16 -15.64
N GLY A 71 3.23 -41.49 -16.53
CA GLY A 71 2.95 -41.73 -17.95
C GLY A 71 2.66 -40.45 -18.73
N ASN A 72 3.34 -39.35 -18.37
CA ASN A 72 3.17 -38.02 -18.96
C ASN A 72 1.75 -37.45 -18.74
N ASN A 73 1.17 -37.72 -17.57
CA ASN A 73 -0.14 -37.22 -17.20
C ASN A 73 -0.04 -36.15 -16.08
N ARG A 74 -0.55 -34.95 -16.36
CA ARG A 74 -0.55 -33.82 -15.42
C ARG A 74 -1.71 -33.83 -14.42
N ALA A 75 -2.67 -34.74 -14.52
CA ALA A 75 -3.91 -34.71 -13.71
C ALA A 75 -3.63 -34.53 -12.21
N ARG A 76 -2.74 -35.34 -11.63
CA ARG A 76 -2.39 -35.25 -10.21
C ARG A 76 -1.63 -33.97 -9.85
N LEU A 77 -0.73 -33.48 -10.71
CA LEU A 77 -0.04 -32.19 -10.51
C LEU A 77 -1.05 -31.03 -10.48
N ASN A 78 -2.03 -31.09 -11.38
CA ASN A 78 -3.10 -30.10 -11.46
C ASN A 78 -4.03 -30.16 -10.23
N GLU A 79 -4.32 -31.36 -9.73
CA GLU A 79 -5.06 -31.57 -8.48
C GLU A 79 -4.32 -30.98 -7.28
N ILE A 80 -3.02 -31.21 -7.16
CA ILE A 80 -2.21 -30.68 -6.04
C ILE A 80 -2.21 -29.16 -6.02
N ILE A 81 -2.12 -28.50 -7.19
CA ILE A 81 -2.27 -27.03 -7.27
C ILE A 81 -3.67 -26.62 -6.81
N LYS A 82 -4.72 -27.31 -7.26
CA LYS A 82 -6.10 -27.01 -6.83
C LYS A 82 -6.24 -27.16 -5.33
N ASP A 83 -5.89 -28.31 -4.77
CA ASP A 83 -6.06 -28.64 -3.35
C ASP A 83 -5.28 -27.68 -2.44
N ALA A 84 -4.05 -27.33 -2.82
CA ALA A 84 -3.20 -26.42 -2.05
C ALA A 84 -3.75 -24.99 -1.95
N PHE A 85 -4.51 -24.53 -2.95
CA PHE A 85 -4.92 -23.13 -3.07
C PHE A 85 -6.46 -22.92 -3.12
N GLN A 86 -7.27 -23.98 -3.12
CA GLN A 86 -8.72 -23.90 -3.45
C GLN A 86 -9.59 -23.18 -2.42
N THR A 87 -9.21 -23.08 -1.13
CA THR A 87 -10.16 -22.61 -0.10
C THR A 87 -9.56 -21.76 1.02
N GLY A 88 -10.38 -20.82 1.53
CA GLY A 88 -10.26 -20.20 2.85
C GLY A 88 -9.13 -19.19 3.09
N LYS A 89 -8.17 -19.05 2.17
CA LYS A 89 -7.06 -18.10 2.34
C LYS A 89 -7.54 -16.67 2.13
N LEU A 90 -7.28 -15.83 3.12
CA LEU A 90 -7.59 -14.40 3.11
C LEU A 90 -6.32 -13.58 2.88
N PRO A 91 -6.41 -12.44 2.17
CA PRO A 91 -5.27 -11.54 2.04
C PRO A 91 -4.79 -11.09 3.42
N ASN A 92 -3.46 -11.01 3.59
CA ASN A 92 -2.85 -10.47 4.81
C ASN A 92 -2.70 -8.94 4.76
N ASP A 93 -2.18 -8.34 5.83
CA ASP A 93 -1.97 -6.89 5.95
C ASP A 93 -1.16 -6.31 4.79
N ASN A 94 -0.13 -7.01 4.31
CA ASN A 94 0.68 -6.54 3.19
C ASN A 94 -0.15 -6.44 1.91
N HIS A 95 -1.00 -7.42 1.61
CA HIS A 95 -1.92 -7.34 0.48
C HIS A 95 -2.87 -6.15 0.63
N HIS A 96 -3.40 -5.89 1.82
CA HIS A 96 -4.33 -4.80 2.07
C HIS A 96 -3.65 -3.43 1.94
N ILE A 97 -2.42 -3.28 2.43
CA ILE A 97 -1.65 -2.04 2.30
C ILE A 97 -1.33 -1.78 0.82
N LEU A 98 -0.84 -2.79 0.10
CA LEU A 98 -0.54 -2.66 -1.34
C LEU A 98 -1.78 -2.28 -2.15
N ALA A 99 -2.92 -2.92 -1.89
CA ALA A 99 -4.17 -2.62 -2.58
C ALA A 99 -4.64 -1.17 -2.37
N ARG A 100 -4.31 -0.53 -1.24
CA ARG A 100 -4.63 0.89 -0.96
C ARG A 100 -3.68 1.87 -1.63
N LEU A 101 -2.46 1.46 -1.96
CA LEU A 101 -1.51 2.31 -2.68
C LEU A 101 -1.93 2.49 -4.15
N PRO A 102 -1.53 3.59 -4.83
CA PRO A 102 -1.85 3.85 -6.23
C PRO A 102 -1.00 3.00 -7.20
N ILE A 103 -0.86 1.70 -6.93
CA ILE A 103 -0.11 0.76 -7.77
C ILE A 103 -1.09 0.16 -8.78
N SER A 104 -0.77 0.31 -10.06
CA SER A 104 -1.58 -0.16 -11.18
C SER A 104 -1.02 -1.39 -11.88
N THR A 105 0.16 -1.87 -11.46
CA THR A 105 0.87 -2.98 -12.10
C THR A 105 1.40 -3.96 -11.06
N TYR A 106 0.89 -5.18 -11.11
CA TYR A 106 1.31 -6.30 -10.27
C TYR A 106 1.75 -7.45 -11.14
N TRP A 107 2.90 -8.02 -10.83
CA TRP A 107 3.42 -9.25 -11.40
C TRP A 107 3.53 -10.30 -10.31
N THR A 108 3.23 -11.55 -10.64
CA THR A 108 3.35 -12.65 -9.69
C THR A 108 3.63 -13.98 -10.38
N THR A 109 4.37 -14.84 -9.69
CA THR A 109 4.52 -16.27 -10.03
C THR A 109 3.56 -17.15 -9.24
N ASN A 110 2.72 -16.56 -8.38
CA ASN A 110 1.81 -17.31 -7.51
C ASN A 110 0.52 -17.69 -8.26
N TYR A 111 -0.02 -18.86 -7.94
CA TYR A 111 -1.29 -19.35 -8.48
C TYR A 111 -2.50 -18.81 -7.71
N ASP A 112 -2.32 -18.41 -6.44
CA ASP A 112 -3.37 -17.90 -5.55
C ASP A 112 -3.98 -16.57 -6.03
N LYS A 113 -5.16 -16.21 -5.49
CA LYS A 113 -5.92 -15.01 -5.87
C LYS A 113 -5.86 -13.88 -4.84
N LEU A 114 -4.84 -13.83 -3.98
CA LEU A 114 -4.83 -12.92 -2.83
C LEU A 114 -4.64 -11.45 -3.22
N ILE A 115 -3.87 -11.17 -4.28
CA ILE A 115 -3.69 -9.79 -4.79
C ILE A 115 -5.01 -9.28 -5.36
N GLU A 116 -5.64 -10.08 -6.20
CA GLU A 116 -6.91 -9.81 -6.88
C GLU A 116 -8.01 -9.54 -5.86
N LYS A 117 -8.19 -10.47 -4.90
CA LYS A 117 -9.15 -10.30 -3.80
C LYS A 117 -8.88 -9.04 -2.98
N SER A 118 -7.62 -8.72 -2.72
CA SER A 118 -7.30 -7.51 -1.95
C SER A 118 -7.63 -6.23 -2.71
N LEU A 119 -7.37 -6.20 -4.02
CA LEU A 119 -7.75 -5.08 -4.90
C LEU A 119 -9.28 -4.93 -4.96
N GLU A 120 -10.01 -6.01 -5.21
CA GLU A 120 -11.47 -6.03 -5.26
C GLU A 120 -12.10 -5.61 -3.91
N ASN A 121 -11.58 -6.11 -2.78
CA ASN A 121 -12.00 -5.70 -1.44
C ASN A 121 -11.77 -4.21 -1.17
N ASN A 122 -10.84 -3.58 -1.89
CA ASN A 122 -10.58 -2.14 -1.85
C ASN A 122 -11.30 -1.36 -2.96
N GLY A 123 -12.32 -1.96 -3.58
CA GLY A 123 -13.16 -1.33 -4.60
C GLY A 123 -12.47 -1.11 -5.95
N LYS A 124 -11.30 -1.71 -6.18
CA LYS A 124 -10.55 -1.57 -7.42
C LYS A 124 -10.97 -2.61 -8.46
N ILE A 125 -11.09 -2.16 -9.71
CA ILE A 125 -11.33 -3.02 -10.86
C ILE A 125 -9.99 -3.64 -11.28
N CYS A 126 -9.84 -4.94 -11.04
CA CYS A 126 -8.63 -5.72 -11.31
C CYS A 126 -8.71 -6.43 -12.67
N ASP A 127 -7.77 -6.14 -13.58
CA ASP A 127 -7.64 -6.81 -14.87
C ASP A 127 -6.59 -7.93 -14.79
N VAL A 128 -7.04 -9.17 -14.67
CA VAL A 128 -6.16 -10.33 -14.45
C VAL A 128 -5.71 -10.94 -15.79
N LYS A 129 -4.39 -11.11 -15.96
CA LYS A 129 -3.76 -11.66 -17.15
C LYS A 129 -3.08 -12.98 -16.80
N VAL A 130 -3.74 -14.09 -17.16
CA VAL A 130 -3.26 -15.46 -16.85
C VAL A 130 -2.71 -16.19 -18.07
N CYS A 131 -3.17 -15.82 -19.27
CA CYS A 131 -2.70 -16.38 -20.54
C CYS A 131 -2.46 -15.29 -21.60
N CYS A 132 -1.72 -15.64 -22.66
CA CYS A 132 -1.31 -14.69 -23.70
C CYS A 132 -2.51 -14.03 -24.38
N ALA A 133 -3.62 -14.75 -24.53
CA ALA A 133 -4.86 -14.20 -25.08
C ALA A 133 -5.45 -13.10 -24.19
N ASN A 134 -5.24 -13.11 -22.87
CA ASN A 134 -5.73 -12.02 -22.01
C ASN A 134 -4.96 -10.72 -22.21
N LEU A 135 -3.72 -10.76 -22.71
CA LEU A 135 -2.90 -9.57 -22.93
C LEU A 135 -3.46 -8.68 -24.05
N THR A 136 -4.27 -9.25 -24.95
CA THR A 136 -4.88 -8.51 -26.07
C THR A 136 -6.17 -7.79 -25.66
N THR A 137 -6.73 -8.12 -24.50
CA THR A 137 -7.96 -7.51 -23.99
C THR A 137 -7.64 -6.49 -22.90
N THR A 138 -8.51 -5.50 -22.73
CA THR A 138 -8.40 -4.52 -21.65
C THR A 138 -9.73 -4.43 -20.94
N LEU A 139 -9.74 -4.68 -19.64
CA LEU A 139 -10.93 -4.47 -18.82
C LEU A 139 -11.21 -2.97 -18.71
N LYS A 140 -12.42 -2.55 -19.10
CA LYS A 140 -12.80 -1.14 -19.10
C LYS A 140 -12.84 -0.63 -17.66
N GLY A 141 -12.20 0.53 -17.42
CA GLY A 141 -12.17 1.16 -16.10
C GLY A 141 -11.24 0.48 -15.09
N ARG A 142 -10.34 -0.42 -15.54
CA ARG A 142 -9.37 -1.08 -14.64
C ARG A 142 -8.53 -0.08 -13.86
N ASP A 143 -8.39 -0.32 -12.57
CA ASP A 143 -7.49 0.41 -11.68
C ASP A 143 -6.09 -0.24 -11.62
N ALA A 144 -6.04 -1.56 -11.77
CA ALA A 144 -4.80 -2.33 -11.72
C ALA A 144 -4.83 -3.52 -12.70
N VAL A 145 -3.64 -3.93 -13.15
CA VAL A 145 -3.42 -5.15 -13.93
C VAL A 145 -2.59 -6.12 -13.10
N VAL A 146 -3.04 -7.38 -13.02
CA VAL A 146 -2.32 -8.46 -12.33
C VAL A 146 -1.88 -9.49 -13.36
N TYR A 147 -0.57 -9.55 -13.61
CA TYR A 147 0.06 -10.50 -14.52
C TYR A 147 0.52 -11.73 -13.75
N LYS A 148 -0.04 -12.90 -14.09
CA LYS A 148 0.29 -14.18 -13.45
C LYS A 148 1.13 -15.02 -14.41
N MET A 149 2.45 -14.94 -14.25
CA MET A 149 3.41 -15.51 -15.20
C MET A 149 3.32 -17.02 -15.30
N HIS A 150 3.02 -17.68 -14.18
CA HIS A 150 3.00 -19.13 -14.05
C HIS A 150 1.59 -19.72 -14.10
N GLY A 151 0.59 -18.91 -14.44
CA GLY A 151 -0.81 -19.35 -14.54
C GLY A 151 -1.62 -19.05 -13.28
N ASP A 152 -2.77 -19.72 -13.18
CA ASP A 152 -3.80 -19.45 -12.17
C ASP A 152 -4.41 -20.75 -11.65
N ILE A 153 -4.87 -20.74 -10.41
CA ILE A 153 -5.53 -21.89 -9.79
C ILE A 153 -6.78 -22.38 -10.56
N ASP A 154 -7.49 -21.50 -11.27
CA ASP A 154 -8.67 -21.90 -12.07
C ASP A 154 -8.28 -22.69 -13.32
N ARG A 155 -7.02 -22.58 -13.77
CA ARG A 155 -6.48 -23.21 -14.99
C ARG A 155 -5.13 -23.87 -14.71
N PRO A 156 -5.08 -24.87 -13.82
CA PRO A 156 -3.82 -25.53 -13.47
C PRO A 156 -3.18 -26.25 -14.67
N GLU A 157 -3.97 -26.63 -15.68
CA GLU A 157 -3.48 -27.22 -16.93
C GLU A 157 -2.60 -26.28 -17.76
N GLU A 158 -2.74 -24.95 -17.59
CA GLU A 158 -1.91 -23.94 -18.24
C GLU A 158 -0.76 -23.45 -17.33
N SER A 159 -0.57 -24.08 -16.17
CA SER A 159 0.38 -23.63 -15.14
C SER A 159 1.82 -24.08 -15.42
N VAL A 160 2.78 -23.21 -15.11
CA VAL A 160 4.22 -23.51 -15.18
C VAL A 160 4.64 -24.18 -13.89
N LEU A 161 5.02 -25.46 -13.97
CA LEU A 161 5.39 -26.27 -12.80
C LEU A 161 6.55 -27.22 -13.09
N ILE A 162 6.54 -27.89 -14.25
CA ILE A 162 7.54 -28.91 -14.61
C ILE A 162 8.61 -28.32 -15.53
N ARG A 163 9.73 -29.03 -15.70
CA ARG A 163 10.86 -28.55 -16.50
C ARG A 163 10.46 -28.22 -17.94
N ASP A 164 9.64 -29.08 -18.55
CA ASP A 164 9.16 -28.88 -19.92
C ASP A 164 8.43 -27.54 -20.08
N ASP A 165 7.66 -27.10 -19.08
CA ASP A 165 6.94 -25.81 -19.10
C ASP A 165 7.91 -24.62 -19.10
N TYR A 166 9.01 -24.71 -18.34
CA TYR A 166 10.04 -23.67 -18.31
C TYR A 166 10.84 -23.63 -19.61
N GLU A 167 11.13 -24.79 -20.18
CA GLU A 167 11.85 -24.90 -21.45
C GLU A 167 11.03 -24.33 -22.60
N SER A 168 9.72 -24.61 -22.68
CA SER A 168 8.85 -24.06 -23.73
C SER A 168 8.42 -22.60 -23.47
N TYR A 169 8.57 -22.09 -22.24
CA TYR A 169 8.08 -20.78 -21.81
C TYR A 169 8.48 -19.63 -22.74
N HIS A 170 9.75 -19.61 -23.16
CA HIS A 170 10.29 -18.56 -24.02
C HIS A 170 9.71 -18.55 -25.44
N HIS A 171 9.10 -19.65 -25.88
CA HIS A 171 8.35 -19.72 -27.13
C HIS A 171 6.87 -19.41 -26.89
N GLU A 172 6.24 -20.13 -25.96
CA GLU A 172 4.78 -20.08 -25.75
C GLU A 172 4.29 -18.80 -25.06
N LYS A 173 5.10 -18.26 -24.14
CA LYS A 173 4.78 -17.11 -23.29
C LYS A 173 5.61 -15.87 -23.66
N THR A 174 6.15 -15.81 -24.88
CA THR A 174 6.85 -14.62 -25.42
C THR A 174 6.13 -13.30 -25.15
N PRO A 175 4.79 -13.20 -25.29
CA PRO A 175 4.07 -11.96 -24.96
C PRO A 175 4.21 -11.52 -23.49
N PHE A 176 4.24 -12.45 -22.53
CA PHE A 176 4.48 -12.12 -21.11
C PHE A 176 5.91 -11.66 -20.88
N ILE A 177 6.89 -12.31 -21.51
CA ILE A 177 8.29 -11.89 -21.49
C ILE A 177 8.43 -10.44 -21.96
N ASN A 178 7.81 -10.11 -23.10
CA ASN A 178 7.85 -8.76 -23.66
C ASN A 178 7.15 -7.74 -22.77
N ALA A 179 6.00 -8.09 -22.21
CA ALA A 179 5.27 -7.22 -21.28
C ALA A 179 6.08 -6.94 -20.01
N LEU A 180 6.64 -7.97 -19.36
CA LEU A 180 7.48 -7.78 -18.17
C LEU A 180 8.76 -6.99 -18.51
N SER A 181 9.36 -7.25 -19.67
CA SER A 181 10.52 -6.50 -20.14
C SER A 181 10.20 -5.01 -20.27
N GLY A 182 9.06 -4.68 -20.89
CA GLY A 182 8.57 -3.30 -21.00
C GLY A 182 8.33 -2.64 -19.65
N ASP A 183 7.71 -3.36 -18.72
CA ASP A 183 7.46 -2.86 -17.37
C ASP A 183 8.76 -2.68 -16.59
N LEU A 184 9.72 -3.60 -16.63
CA LEU A 184 11.02 -3.46 -15.97
C LEU A 184 11.81 -2.24 -16.50
N MET A 185 11.64 -1.89 -17.78
CA MET A 185 12.26 -0.68 -18.34
C MET A 185 11.56 0.61 -17.91
N THR A 186 10.23 0.59 -17.76
CA THR A 186 9.42 1.80 -17.60
C THR A 186 8.93 2.05 -16.17
N LYS A 187 8.94 1.04 -15.30
CA LYS A 187 8.41 1.08 -13.94
C LYS A 187 9.46 0.71 -12.89
N THR A 188 9.30 1.25 -11.69
CA THR A 188 10.14 0.90 -10.54
C THR A 188 9.50 -0.25 -9.77
N PHE A 189 10.12 -1.42 -9.82
CA PHE A 189 9.62 -2.61 -9.11
C PHE A 189 10.05 -2.67 -7.65
N MET A 190 9.11 -3.11 -6.82
CA MET A 190 9.36 -3.65 -5.48
C MET A 190 9.07 -5.15 -5.48
N PHE A 191 10.10 -5.96 -5.29
CA PHE A 191 10.03 -7.43 -5.21
C PHE A 191 9.81 -7.86 -3.75
N ILE A 192 8.73 -8.60 -3.49
CA ILE A 192 8.36 -9.10 -2.15
C ILE A 192 8.18 -10.61 -2.19
N GLY A 193 8.89 -11.33 -1.31
CA GLY A 193 8.73 -12.78 -1.17
C GLY A 193 9.15 -13.59 -2.41
N PHE A 194 9.98 -13.00 -3.27
CA PHE A 194 10.47 -13.61 -4.51
C PHE A 194 11.91 -14.11 -4.32
N SER A 195 12.17 -15.38 -4.65
CA SER A 195 13.47 -16.02 -4.43
C SER A 195 14.51 -15.68 -5.49
N PHE A 196 14.10 -15.12 -6.64
CA PHE A 196 14.94 -14.92 -7.83
C PHE A 196 15.60 -16.18 -8.38
N THR A 197 15.15 -17.37 -7.96
CA THR A 197 15.60 -18.66 -8.51
C THR A 197 14.84 -19.05 -9.78
N ASP A 198 13.91 -18.20 -10.22
CA ASP A 198 13.08 -18.41 -11.38
C ASP A 198 13.90 -18.30 -12.68
N PRO A 199 13.93 -19.36 -13.52
CA PRO A 199 14.67 -19.36 -14.78
C PRO A 199 14.13 -18.33 -15.79
N ASN A 200 12.81 -18.14 -15.86
CA ASN A 200 12.18 -17.23 -16.81
C ASN A 200 12.52 -15.78 -16.47
N PHE A 201 12.45 -15.41 -15.20
CA PHE A 201 12.85 -14.08 -14.73
C PHE A 201 14.34 -13.82 -14.98
N SER A 202 15.19 -14.82 -14.69
CA SER A 202 16.64 -14.74 -14.93
C SER A 202 16.96 -14.51 -16.41
N TYR A 203 16.25 -15.20 -17.30
CA TYR A 203 16.36 -15.01 -18.75
C TYR A 203 15.98 -13.59 -19.17
N ILE A 204 14.85 -13.08 -18.69
CA ILE A 204 14.37 -11.72 -18.99
C ILE A 204 15.40 -10.68 -18.56
N CYS A 205 15.91 -10.79 -17.34
CA CYS A 205 16.90 -9.85 -16.81
C CYS A 205 18.23 -9.91 -17.57
N ALA A 206 18.69 -11.11 -17.95
CA ALA A 206 19.88 -11.28 -18.77
C ALA A 206 19.70 -10.64 -20.16
N HIS A 207 18.53 -10.84 -20.78
CA HIS A 207 18.18 -10.27 -22.08
C HIS A 207 18.17 -8.73 -22.03
N LEU A 208 17.49 -8.13 -21.05
CA LEU A 208 17.46 -6.67 -20.86
C LEU A 208 18.87 -6.10 -20.65
N ARG A 209 19.68 -6.72 -19.78
CA ARG A 209 21.03 -6.26 -19.48
C ARG A 209 21.92 -6.24 -20.72
N ALA A 210 21.83 -7.27 -21.58
CA ALA A 210 22.61 -7.36 -22.81
C ALA A 210 22.31 -6.21 -23.78
N HIS A 211 21.05 -5.77 -23.86
CA HIS A 211 20.62 -4.71 -24.76
C HIS A 211 20.84 -3.29 -24.19
N LEU A 212 20.68 -3.11 -22.87
CA LEU A 212 20.69 -1.79 -22.23
C LEU A 212 22.07 -1.30 -21.78
N LYS A 213 23.13 -2.13 -21.92
CA LYS A 213 24.55 -1.77 -21.68
C LYS A 213 24.80 -1.00 -20.37
N GLY A 214 24.09 -1.37 -19.30
CA GLY A 214 24.23 -0.77 -17.97
C GLY A 214 23.23 0.33 -17.61
N ASN A 215 22.42 0.82 -18.57
CA ASN A 215 21.39 1.85 -18.33
C ASN A 215 20.04 1.22 -17.93
N MET A 216 20.05 0.38 -16.88
CA MET A 216 18.83 -0.24 -16.37
C MET A 216 18.18 0.62 -15.29
N ARG A 217 16.86 0.62 -15.27
CA ARG A 217 16.07 1.27 -14.21
C ARG A 217 16.37 0.61 -12.87
N GLU A 218 16.35 1.40 -11.80
CA GLU A 218 16.57 0.89 -10.45
C GLU A 218 15.29 0.21 -9.91
N HIS A 219 15.46 -0.93 -9.27
CA HIS A 219 14.40 -1.69 -8.61
C HIS A 219 14.81 -2.05 -7.18
N TYR A 220 13.89 -2.59 -6.38
CA TYR A 220 14.12 -2.89 -4.98
C TYR A 220 13.62 -4.28 -4.60
N CYS A 221 14.34 -4.99 -3.75
CA CYS A 221 13.87 -6.25 -3.16
C CYS A 221 14.10 -6.28 -1.65
N PHE A 222 13.25 -7.02 -0.94
CA PHE A 222 13.47 -7.33 0.48
C PHE A 222 14.12 -8.71 0.61
N LEU A 223 15.20 -8.79 1.39
CA LEU A 223 15.83 -10.06 1.77
C LEU A 223 16.04 -10.10 3.29
N LYS A 224 15.73 -11.25 3.91
CA LYS A 224 16.04 -11.48 5.32
C LYS A 224 17.56 -11.55 5.48
N ASP A 225 18.08 -10.78 6.42
CA ASP A 225 19.49 -10.84 6.81
C ASP A 225 19.74 -12.11 7.64
N VAL A 226 20.97 -12.60 7.55
CA VAL A 226 21.44 -13.77 8.30
C VAL A 226 21.69 -13.33 9.75
N SER A 227 21.09 -14.02 10.71
CA SER A 227 21.37 -13.86 12.15
C SER A 227 22.32 -14.95 12.64
N GLU A 228 23.23 -14.65 13.56
CA GLU A 228 24.09 -15.66 14.21
C GLU A 228 23.25 -16.75 14.90
N THR A 229 22.08 -16.38 15.43
CA THR A 229 21.15 -17.30 16.11
C THR A 229 20.44 -18.26 15.16
N ASP A 230 20.48 -18.02 13.85
CA ASP A 230 19.83 -18.89 12.86
C ASP A 230 20.68 -20.16 12.60
N TYR A 231 21.93 -20.23 13.08
CA TYR A 231 22.89 -21.28 12.76
C TYR A 231 23.54 -21.90 14.00
N PRO A 232 23.91 -23.20 13.93
CA PRO A 232 24.45 -23.93 15.08
C PRO A 232 25.88 -23.48 15.45
N ASP A 233 26.64 -22.94 14.50
CA ASP A 233 28.01 -22.53 14.70
C ASP A 233 28.37 -21.29 13.85
N ARG A 234 29.47 -20.64 14.23
CA ARG A 234 29.94 -19.40 13.61
C ARG A 234 30.43 -19.60 12.18
N ASP A 235 31.00 -20.76 11.85
CA ASP A 235 31.52 -21.00 10.51
C ASP A 235 30.39 -21.10 9.49
N GLN A 236 29.30 -21.77 9.85
CA GLN A 236 28.08 -21.85 9.04
C GLN A 236 27.41 -20.48 8.88
N PHE A 237 27.34 -19.68 9.96
CA PHE A 237 26.84 -18.30 9.89
C PHE A 237 27.67 -17.46 8.91
N GLU A 238 29.00 -17.48 9.03
CA GLU A 238 29.90 -16.72 8.15
C GLU A 238 29.82 -17.21 6.69
N TYR A 239 29.58 -18.50 6.47
CA TYR A 239 29.37 -19.07 5.15
C TYR A 239 28.08 -18.55 4.50
N GLU A 240 26.94 -18.62 5.21
CA GLU A 240 25.66 -18.13 4.68
C GLU A 240 25.64 -16.60 4.55
N LYS A 241 26.32 -15.87 5.45
CA LYS A 241 26.50 -14.41 5.31
C LYS A 241 27.26 -14.05 4.04
N ARG A 242 28.32 -14.79 3.70
CA ARG A 242 29.07 -14.64 2.45
C ARG A 242 28.24 -15.02 1.23
N LYS A 243 27.46 -16.09 1.31
CA LYS A 243 26.55 -16.49 0.23
C LYS A 243 25.48 -15.42 -0.04
N LEU A 244 24.91 -14.85 1.01
CA LEU A 244 23.96 -13.72 0.89
C LEU A 244 24.63 -12.51 0.25
N SER A 245 25.88 -12.17 0.60
CA SER A 245 26.57 -11.03 -0.01
C SER A 245 26.81 -11.23 -1.52
N TYR A 246 27.20 -12.43 -1.94
CA TYR A 246 27.32 -12.77 -3.37
C TYR A 246 25.97 -12.71 -4.10
N PHE A 247 24.91 -13.20 -3.47
CA PHE A 247 23.57 -13.10 -4.05
C PHE A 247 23.12 -11.64 -4.23
N ILE A 248 23.38 -10.78 -3.25
CA ILE A 248 23.13 -9.33 -3.36
C ILE A 248 23.98 -8.71 -4.48
N ASP A 249 25.23 -9.14 -4.64
CA ASP A 249 26.10 -8.68 -5.73
C ASP A 249 25.57 -9.09 -7.11
N ASP A 250 25.01 -10.29 -7.24
CA ASP A 250 24.38 -10.73 -8.48
C ASP A 250 23.14 -9.90 -8.83
N LEU A 251 22.31 -9.55 -7.84
CA LEU A 251 21.13 -8.69 -8.05
C LEU A 251 21.50 -7.28 -8.56
N LYS A 252 22.69 -6.76 -8.18
CA LYS A 252 23.18 -5.47 -8.72
C LYS A 252 23.42 -5.52 -10.22
N ARG A 253 23.73 -6.70 -10.78
CA ARG A 253 23.88 -6.87 -12.24
C ARG A 253 22.59 -6.57 -12.99
N PHE A 254 21.45 -6.58 -12.29
CA PHE A 254 20.12 -6.24 -12.80
C PHE A 254 19.61 -4.89 -12.25
N ASN A 255 20.48 -4.11 -11.61
CA ASN A 255 20.17 -2.87 -10.89
C ASN A 255 19.03 -3.00 -9.86
N ILE A 256 18.92 -4.18 -9.24
CA ILE A 256 18.01 -4.44 -8.12
C ILE A 256 18.76 -4.16 -6.82
N LYS A 257 18.33 -3.18 -6.05
CA LYS A 257 18.89 -2.82 -4.74
C LYS A 257 18.19 -3.61 -3.64
N THR A 258 18.99 -4.22 -2.77
CA THR A 258 18.46 -4.99 -1.64
C THR A 258 18.24 -4.12 -0.41
N VAL A 259 17.04 -4.19 0.15
CA VAL A 259 16.70 -3.74 1.50
C VAL A 259 16.79 -4.95 2.42
N LEU A 260 17.76 -4.95 3.33
CA LEU A 260 17.89 -6.01 4.33
C LEU A 260 16.90 -5.79 5.48
N ILE A 261 16.20 -6.84 5.86
CA ILE A 261 15.29 -6.91 7.01
C ILE A 261 15.80 -7.99 7.96
N LYS A 262 15.63 -7.84 9.27
CA LYS A 262 15.95 -8.89 10.24
C LYS A 262 14.80 -9.90 10.33
N GLU A 263 13.58 -9.39 10.28
CA GLU A 263 12.35 -10.18 10.34
C GLU A 263 11.37 -9.80 9.23
N TYR A 264 10.50 -10.74 8.84
CA TYR A 264 9.50 -10.50 7.79
C TYR A 264 8.41 -9.49 8.19
N SER A 265 8.15 -9.32 9.48
CA SER A 265 7.25 -8.30 10.05
C SER A 265 7.67 -6.88 9.65
N GLU A 266 8.97 -6.63 9.47
CA GLU A 266 9.49 -5.32 9.08
C GLU A 266 9.04 -4.89 7.67
N ILE A 267 8.71 -5.84 6.78
CA ILE A 267 8.11 -5.50 5.47
C ILE A 267 6.78 -4.78 5.69
N THR A 268 5.95 -5.27 6.60
CA THR A 268 4.67 -4.65 6.94
C THR A 268 4.87 -3.23 7.47
N GLU A 269 5.82 -3.02 8.37
CA GLU A 269 6.16 -1.70 8.93
C GLU A 269 6.65 -0.73 7.84
N ILE A 270 7.48 -1.21 6.91
CA ILE A 270 7.97 -0.43 5.78
C ILE A 270 6.81 -0.04 4.84
N LEU A 271 5.93 -0.99 4.51
CA LEU A 271 4.76 -0.72 3.66
C LEU A 271 3.77 0.25 4.33
N GLN A 272 3.55 0.11 5.64
CA GLN A 272 2.77 1.07 6.43
C GLN A 272 3.41 2.46 6.40
N SER A 273 4.73 2.55 6.51
CA SER A 273 5.48 3.81 6.42
C SER A 273 5.35 4.46 5.04
N ILE A 274 5.43 3.66 3.96
CA ILE A 274 5.17 4.13 2.59
C ILE A 274 3.74 4.67 2.48
N LYS A 275 2.74 3.90 2.92
CA LYS A 275 1.34 4.33 2.89
C LYS A 275 1.12 5.63 3.66
N ARG A 276 1.63 5.73 4.89
CA ARG A 276 1.50 6.93 5.72
C ARG A 276 2.13 8.16 5.06
N ARG A 277 3.37 8.04 4.56
CA ARG A 277 4.07 9.14 3.88
C ARG A 277 3.46 9.49 2.51
N TYR A 278 2.85 8.53 1.83
CA TYR A 278 2.09 8.78 0.60
C TYR A 278 0.82 9.59 0.93
N ASN A 279 0.09 9.14 1.94
CA ASN A 279 -1.16 9.75 2.38
C ASN A 279 -0.98 11.13 3.04
N SER A 280 0.18 11.47 3.60
CA SER A 280 0.43 12.78 4.25
C SER A 280 0.30 13.98 3.30
N ARG A 281 0.19 13.73 1.99
CA ARG A 281 -0.13 14.73 0.97
C ARG A 281 -1.63 15.06 0.87
N THR A 282 -2.46 14.33 1.60
CA THR A 282 -3.91 14.47 1.62
C THR A 282 -4.37 14.77 3.05
N VAL A 283 -5.11 15.86 3.19
CA VAL A 283 -5.65 16.36 4.45
C VAL A 283 -7.15 16.06 4.49
N TYR A 284 -7.59 15.36 5.52
CA TYR A 284 -8.99 15.22 5.87
C TYR A 284 -9.41 16.40 6.75
N ILE A 285 -10.49 17.10 6.40
CA ILE A 285 -11.04 18.18 7.21
C ILE A 285 -12.36 17.73 7.82
N SER A 286 -12.34 17.53 9.13
CA SER A 286 -13.50 17.22 9.96
C SER A 286 -13.99 18.46 10.68
N GLY A 287 -15.28 18.74 10.55
CA GLY A 287 -15.91 19.83 11.27
C GLY A 287 -17.42 19.78 11.15
N ALA A 288 -18.10 20.20 12.21
CA ALA A 288 -19.54 20.36 12.26
C ALA A 288 -19.87 21.57 13.12
N ALA A 289 -20.77 22.43 12.65
CA ALA A 289 -21.10 23.65 13.35
C ALA A 289 -22.56 24.08 13.13
N ALA A 290 -23.32 24.09 14.21
CA ALA A 290 -24.59 24.80 14.33
C ALA A 290 -24.42 26.15 15.07
N GLU A 291 -23.43 26.24 15.95
CA GLU A 291 -22.95 27.46 16.62
C GLU A 291 -21.48 27.72 16.29
N TYR A 292 -21.10 28.99 16.32
CA TYR A 292 -19.82 29.50 15.82
C TYR A 292 -19.16 30.44 16.84
N GLU A 293 -19.30 30.15 18.13
CA GLU A 293 -18.65 30.94 19.18
C GLU A 293 -17.14 30.58 19.28
N PRO A 294 -16.28 31.54 19.68
CA PRO A 294 -16.59 32.91 20.08
C PRO A 294 -16.55 33.95 18.94
N ASP A 295 -16.03 33.59 17.75
CA ASP A 295 -15.70 34.57 16.69
C ASP A 295 -16.84 34.86 15.71
N GLY A 296 -17.92 34.07 15.76
CA GLY A 296 -19.05 34.18 14.86
C GLY A 296 -18.86 33.44 13.53
N LYS A 297 -19.98 33.25 12.83
CA LYS A 297 -20.05 32.40 11.64
C LYS A 297 -19.16 32.89 10.49
N GLU A 298 -19.18 34.19 10.19
CA GLU A 298 -18.43 34.76 9.07
C GLU A 298 -16.92 34.57 9.24
N ALA A 299 -16.40 34.79 10.46
CA ALA A 299 -14.99 34.63 10.77
C ALA A 299 -14.51 33.18 10.58
N TYR A 300 -15.30 32.20 11.05
CA TYR A 300 -14.97 30.79 10.87
C TYR A 300 -15.10 30.33 9.41
N GLU A 301 -16.14 30.78 8.68
CA GLU A 301 -16.28 30.49 7.25
C GLU A 301 -15.09 31.05 6.44
N GLU A 302 -14.65 32.27 6.75
CA GLU A 302 -13.47 32.88 6.14
C GLU A 302 -12.19 32.10 6.47
N PHE A 303 -11.98 31.75 7.74
CA PHE A 303 -10.85 30.93 8.19
C PHE A 303 -10.79 29.58 7.48
N ILE A 304 -11.89 28.84 7.44
CA ILE A 304 -11.97 27.51 6.79
C ILE A 304 -11.70 27.63 5.29
N SER A 305 -12.25 28.66 4.65
CA SER A 305 -12.05 28.95 3.23
C SER A 305 -10.57 29.26 2.93
N LYS A 306 -9.95 30.18 3.68
CA LYS A 306 -8.52 30.52 3.54
C LYS A 306 -7.62 29.32 3.78
N LEU A 307 -7.86 28.55 4.85
CA LEU A 307 -7.10 27.35 5.16
C LEU A 307 -7.18 26.34 4.01
N SER A 308 -8.39 26.07 3.51
CA SER A 308 -8.61 25.14 2.40
C SER A 308 -7.92 25.59 1.11
N GLY A 309 -8.04 26.88 0.76
CA GLY A 309 -7.33 27.45 -0.39
C GLY A 309 -5.81 27.34 -0.25
N LEU A 310 -5.27 27.64 0.93
CA LEU A 310 -3.82 27.58 1.20
C LEU A 310 -3.27 26.15 1.15
N LEU A 311 -4.04 25.16 1.62
CA LEU A 311 -3.68 23.74 1.48
C LEU A 311 -3.56 23.33 0.01
N ILE A 312 -4.56 23.68 -0.82
CA ILE A 312 -4.52 23.43 -2.26
C ILE A 312 -3.34 24.15 -2.91
N HIS A 313 -3.12 25.42 -2.56
CA HIS A 313 -2.01 26.24 -3.07
C HIS A 313 -0.66 25.56 -2.83
N LYS A 314 -0.47 24.97 -1.64
CA LYS A 314 0.74 24.22 -1.26
C LYS A 314 0.82 22.80 -1.85
N GLY A 315 -0.17 22.41 -2.66
CA GLY A 315 -0.19 21.14 -3.39
C GLY A 315 -0.70 19.95 -2.58
N PHE A 316 -1.42 20.20 -1.48
CA PHE A 316 -2.15 19.15 -0.76
C PHE A 316 -3.47 18.83 -1.45
N LYS A 317 -3.96 17.62 -1.22
CA LYS A 317 -5.33 17.21 -1.56
C LYS A 317 -6.20 17.37 -0.33
N ILE A 318 -7.49 17.66 -0.53
CA ILE A 318 -8.46 17.77 0.57
C ILE A 318 -9.50 16.67 0.43
N VAL A 319 -9.81 16.00 1.54
CA VAL A 319 -10.96 15.12 1.69
C VAL A 319 -11.93 15.75 2.69
N SER A 320 -13.21 15.82 2.36
CA SER A 320 -14.23 16.34 3.28
C SER A 320 -15.52 15.53 3.23
N GLY A 321 -16.08 15.27 4.42
CA GLY A 321 -17.38 14.63 4.60
C GLY A 321 -18.58 15.55 4.34
N TYR A 322 -18.35 16.79 3.92
CA TYR A 322 -19.38 17.83 3.78
C TYR A 322 -20.15 18.07 5.10
N GLY A 323 -19.41 18.26 6.19
CA GLY A 323 -20.00 18.50 7.50
C GLY A 323 -20.90 19.74 7.52
N LEU A 324 -22.01 19.66 8.25
CA LEU A 324 -22.97 20.75 8.37
C LEU A 324 -22.27 22.01 8.90
N GLY A 325 -22.35 23.12 8.15
CA GLY A 325 -21.78 24.40 8.56
C GLY A 325 -20.28 24.60 8.26
N VAL A 326 -19.56 23.55 7.87
CA VAL A 326 -18.13 23.61 7.54
C VAL A 326 -17.87 23.28 6.07
N GLY A 327 -18.62 22.33 5.51
CA GLY A 327 -18.37 21.78 4.17
C GLY A 327 -18.41 22.80 3.03
N SER A 328 -19.35 23.76 3.08
CA SER A 328 -19.47 24.81 2.06
C SER A 328 -18.25 25.74 2.02
N ALA A 329 -17.72 26.12 3.18
CA ALA A 329 -16.53 26.95 3.28
C ALA A 329 -15.27 26.22 2.79
N VAL A 330 -15.12 24.93 3.12
CA VAL A 330 -14.03 24.09 2.61
C VAL A 330 -14.04 24.06 1.08
N ILE A 331 -15.21 23.82 0.49
CA ILE A 331 -15.38 23.76 -0.96
C ILE A 331 -15.09 25.11 -1.58
N SER A 332 -15.67 26.20 -1.06
CA SER A 332 -15.48 27.55 -1.60
C SER A 332 -13.99 27.92 -1.68
N GLY A 333 -13.26 27.72 -0.59
CA GLY A 333 -11.82 28.00 -0.52
C GLY A 333 -10.99 27.14 -1.47
N ALA A 334 -11.24 25.83 -1.48
CA ALA A 334 -10.54 24.90 -2.37
C ALA A 334 -10.82 25.23 -3.85
N LEU A 335 -12.09 25.43 -4.23
CA LEU A 335 -12.49 25.74 -5.61
C LEU A 335 -11.91 27.06 -6.09
N SER A 336 -11.91 28.09 -5.24
CA SER A 336 -11.34 29.40 -5.58
C SER A 336 -9.88 29.26 -6.01
N GLU A 337 -9.06 28.53 -5.25
CA GLU A 337 -7.66 28.31 -5.60
C GLU A 337 -7.48 27.46 -6.87
N ILE A 338 -8.27 26.39 -7.02
CA ILE A 338 -8.19 25.49 -8.19
C ILE A 338 -8.47 26.25 -9.49
N TYR A 339 -9.59 27.00 -9.52
CA TYR A 339 -10.06 27.68 -10.72
C TYR A 339 -9.26 28.94 -11.04
N HIS A 340 -8.86 29.72 -10.03
CA HIS A 340 -8.18 30.99 -10.28
C HIS A 340 -6.67 30.85 -10.48
N ASN A 341 -6.00 29.90 -9.80
CA ASN A 341 -4.54 29.87 -9.73
C ASN A 341 -3.88 28.63 -10.37
N GLN A 342 -4.53 27.45 -10.35
CA GLN A 342 -3.83 26.20 -10.73
C GLN A 342 -4.18 25.61 -12.11
N LYS A 343 -5.33 25.93 -12.72
CA LYS A 343 -5.79 25.37 -14.01
C LYS A 343 -5.66 23.83 -14.12
N LYS A 344 -5.74 23.11 -12.99
CA LYS A 344 -5.65 21.65 -12.90
C LYS A 344 -7.04 21.02 -12.83
N SER A 345 -7.12 19.71 -13.09
CA SER A 345 -8.37 18.95 -12.96
C SER A 345 -8.85 18.93 -11.50
N LEU A 346 -10.14 19.21 -11.29
CA LEU A 346 -10.83 19.21 -10.00
C LEU A 346 -10.69 17.88 -9.26
N THR A 347 -10.82 16.77 -9.99
CA THR A 347 -10.94 15.40 -9.47
C THR A 347 -9.71 14.89 -8.74
N ASP A 348 -8.54 15.51 -8.95
CA ASP A 348 -7.30 15.04 -8.33
C ASP A 348 -6.98 15.73 -6.99
N GLN A 349 -7.67 16.83 -6.68
CA GLN A 349 -7.30 17.73 -5.57
C GLN A 349 -8.36 17.85 -4.46
N LEU A 350 -9.64 17.65 -4.78
CA LEU A 350 -10.73 17.72 -3.80
C LEU A 350 -11.64 16.48 -3.91
N ILE A 351 -11.72 15.72 -2.82
CA ILE A 351 -12.56 14.52 -2.69
C ILE A 351 -13.71 14.83 -1.74
N LEU A 352 -14.94 14.85 -2.28
CA LEU A 352 -16.16 15.12 -1.50
C LEU A 352 -16.93 13.82 -1.28
N ARG A 353 -17.25 13.55 -0.02
CA ARG A 353 -17.95 12.34 0.43
C ARG A 353 -19.11 12.72 1.36
N PRO A 354 -20.21 13.31 0.84
CA PRO A 354 -21.35 13.68 1.66
C PRO A 354 -22.02 12.43 2.25
N PHE A 355 -22.40 12.52 3.53
CA PHE A 355 -23.04 11.40 4.21
C PHE A 355 -24.44 11.09 3.64
N PRO A 356 -24.76 9.80 3.38
CA PRO A 356 -26.08 9.39 2.95
C PRO A 356 -27.12 9.65 4.04
N GLN A 357 -28.32 10.08 3.63
CA GLN A 357 -29.46 10.37 4.51
C GLN A 357 -30.44 9.19 4.52
N GLY A 358 -31.07 8.89 5.66
CA GLY A 358 -32.07 7.81 5.82
C GLY A 358 -31.79 6.87 7.01
N ASP A 359 -32.78 6.06 7.40
CA ASP A 359 -32.70 5.20 8.59
C ASP A 359 -31.71 4.03 8.43
N ASP A 360 -31.62 3.44 7.23
CA ASP A 360 -30.63 2.38 6.91
C ASP A 360 -29.20 2.93 6.73
N ALA A 361 -29.02 4.25 6.65
CA ALA A 361 -27.72 4.87 6.41
C ALA A 361 -26.80 4.84 7.64
N LYS A 362 -27.35 4.80 8.86
CA LYS A 362 -26.56 4.83 10.11
C LYS A 362 -25.63 3.63 10.26
N ALA A 363 -26.06 2.45 9.80
CA ALA A 363 -25.24 1.24 9.81
C ALA A 363 -24.03 1.33 8.85
N MET A 364 -24.15 2.13 7.80
CA MET A 364 -23.09 2.32 6.79
C MET A 364 -22.12 3.46 7.13
N TRP A 365 -22.50 4.40 8.01
CA TRP A 365 -21.69 5.60 8.28
C TRP A 365 -20.30 5.30 8.82
N GLU A 366 -20.15 4.25 9.63
CA GLU A 366 -18.84 3.88 10.17
C GLU A 366 -17.90 3.37 9.06
N ALA A 367 -18.37 2.43 8.22
CA ALA A 367 -17.61 1.95 7.07
C ALA A 367 -17.30 3.08 6.08
N TYR A 368 -18.25 3.99 5.88
CA TYR A 368 -18.07 5.16 5.01
C TYR A 368 -17.01 6.13 5.54
N ARG A 369 -16.98 6.41 6.85
CA ARG A 369 -15.90 7.21 7.47
C ARG A 369 -14.55 6.53 7.34
N GLN A 370 -14.50 5.22 7.57
CA GLN A 370 -13.26 4.45 7.44
C GLN A 370 -12.71 4.51 6.02
N ASP A 371 -13.54 4.35 5.00
CA ASP A 371 -13.14 4.52 3.59
C ASP A 371 -12.65 5.95 3.32
N MET A 372 -13.48 6.96 3.62
CA MET A 372 -13.17 8.36 3.37
C MET A 372 -11.84 8.81 4.03
N ILE A 373 -11.63 8.47 5.30
CA ILE A 373 -10.42 8.87 6.04
C ILE A 373 -9.18 8.12 5.51
N SER A 374 -9.35 6.94 4.92
CA SER A 374 -8.22 6.11 4.44
C SER A 374 -7.39 6.71 3.31
N TYR A 375 -7.93 7.70 2.62
CA TYR A 375 -7.22 8.47 1.59
C TYR A 375 -6.33 9.58 2.16
N SER A 376 -6.47 9.90 3.45
CA SER A 376 -5.76 10.97 4.13
C SER A 376 -4.65 10.43 5.02
N GLY A 377 -3.65 11.27 5.30
CA GLY A 377 -2.59 10.99 6.28
C GLY A 377 -2.48 12.07 7.35
N ILE A 378 -3.29 13.13 7.22
CA ILE A 378 -3.42 14.22 8.17
C ILE A 378 -4.92 14.48 8.35
N SER A 379 -5.37 14.62 9.59
CA SER A 379 -6.76 14.96 9.91
C SER A 379 -6.81 16.25 10.73
N ILE A 380 -7.49 17.26 10.21
CA ILE A 380 -7.76 18.53 10.91
C ILE A 380 -9.16 18.48 11.50
N PHE A 381 -9.28 18.88 12.76
CA PHE A 381 -10.55 18.95 13.48
C PHE A 381 -10.80 20.40 13.91
N LEU A 382 -12.00 20.92 13.62
CA LEU A 382 -12.45 22.25 14.03
C LEU A 382 -13.93 22.28 14.45
N LEU A 383 -14.24 23.11 15.45
CA LEU A 383 -15.57 23.25 16.05
C LEU A 383 -16.07 21.89 16.57
N GLY A 384 -17.23 21.43 16.10
CA GLY A 384 -17.78 20.11 16.37
C GLY A 384 -18.97 20.12 17.31
N ASN A 385 -19.98 20.88 16.93
CA ASN A 385 -21.28 20.92 17.57
C ASN A 385 -22.40 20.69 16.53
N LYS A 386 -23.56 20.26 17.00
CA LYS A 386 -24.76 20.03 16.18
C LYS A 386 -26.01 20.42 16.98
N LYS A 387 -27.12 20.66 16.29
CA LYS A 387 -28.44 20.79 16.92
C LYS A 387 -29.12 19.44 17.05
N GLU A 388 -29.52 19.09 18.26
CA GLU A 388 -30.33 17.91 18.57
C GLU A 388 -31.52 18.37 19.42
N ASN A 389 -32.74 18.20 18.90
CA ASN A 389 -33.97 18.71 19.51
C ASN A 389 -33.93 20.23 19.84
N GLY A 390 -33.25 21.01 19.00
CA GLY A 390 -33.13 22.46 19.17
C GLY A 390 -32.05 22.91 20.16
N ILE A 391 -31.40 21.98 20.86
CA ILE A 391 -30.29 22.24 21.79
C ILE A 391 -28.97 21.96 21.08
N THR A 392 -27.97 22.81 21.31
CA THR A 392 -26.62 22.60 20.83
C THR A 392 -25.92 21.54 21.69
N VAL A 393 -25.51 20.45 21.04
CA VAL A 393 -24.80 19.33 21.66
C VAL A 393 -23.49 19.07 20.91
N LEU A 394 -22.55 18.40 21.57
CA LEU A 394 -21.28 18.03 20.96
C LEU A 394 -21.47 16.99 19.84
N SER A 395 -20.66 17.08 18.79
CA SER A 395 -20.74 16.19 17.63
C SER A 395 -20.09 14.84 17.93
N ASN A 396 -20.91 13.82 18.21
CA ASN A 396 -20.45 12.44 18.34
C ASN A 396 -19.81 11.89 17.06
N GLY A 397 -20.27 12.32 15.88
CA GLY A 397 -19.70 11.89 14.61
C GLY A 397 -18.24 12.33 14.42
N MET A 398 -17.91 13.54 14.89
CA MET A 398 -16.55 14.08 14.81
C MET A 398 -15.58 13.35 15.75
N TRP A 399 -16.05 12.94 16.93
CA TRP A 399 -15.27 12.05 17.81
C TRP A 399 -14.98 10.71 17.15
N SER A 400 -15.97 10.09 16.49
CA SER A 400 -15.74 8.86 15.72
C SER A 400 -14.70 9.05 14.62
N GLU A 401 -14.71 10.19 13.92
CA GLU A 401 -13.73 10.51 12.88
C GLU A 401 -12.31 10.69 13.44
N TYR A 402 -12.18 11.24 14.65
CA TYR A 402 -10.91 11.31 15.36
C TYR A 402 -10.35 9.93 15.68
N GLU A 403 -11.17 9.06 16.27
CA GLU A 403 -10.79 7.68 16.59
C GLU A 403 -10.39 6.88 15.36
N ILE A 404 -11.13 7.03 14.26
CA ILE A 404 -10.79 6.38 12.99
C ILE A 404 -9.47 6.92 12.44
N SER A 405 -9.28 8.24 12.44
CA SER A 405 -8.04 8.88 11.98
C SER A 405 -6.84 8.38 12.79
N LYS A 406 -6.99 8.29 14.11
CA LYS A 406 -5.96 7.77 15.02
C LYS A 406 -5.61 6.32 14.71
N LYS A 407 -6.61 5.43 14.58
CA LYS A 407 -6.42 4.01 14.24
C LYS A 407 -5.77 3.81 12.88
N GLN A 408 -6.03 4.70 11.92
CA GLN A 408 -5.43 4.63 10.59
C GLN A 408 -4.02 5.25 10.50
N GLY A 409 -3.53 5.83 11.60
CA GLY A 409 -2.18 6.39 11.70
C GLY A 409 -2.05 7.80 11.11
N ASN A 410 -3.15 8.55 11.01
CA ASN A 410 -3.11 9.94 10.56
C ASN A 410 -2.43 10.82 11.61
N PHE A 411 -1.76 11.87 11.15
CA PHE A 411 -1.34 12.95 12.04
C PHE A 411 -2.55 13.80 12.41
N LEU A 412 -2.84 13.91 13.70
CA LEU A 412 -4.06 14.54 14.22
C LEU A 412 -3.78 16.01 14.56
N ILE A 413 -4.62 16.92 14.06
CA ILE A 413 -4.53 18.36 14.28
C ILE A 413 -5.88 18.88 14.79
N PRO A 414 -6.20 18.68 16.07
CA PRO A 414 -7.35 19.30 16.69
C PRO A 414 -7.08 20.77 17.03
N ILE A 415 -7.86 21.67 16.43
CA ILE A 415 -7.73 23.11 16.66
C ILE A 415 -8.53 23.50 17.90
N GLY A 416 -7.92 23.36 19.07
CA GLY A 416 -8.60 23.51 20.36
C GLY A 416 -9.25 24.88 20.59
N ARG A 417 -8.66 25.96 20.05
CA ARG A 417 -9.21 27.33 20.06
C ARG A 417 -10.63 27.39 19.53
N THR A 418 -10.96 26.53 18.55
CA THR A 418 -12.30 26.53 17.93
C THR A 418 -13.39 25.95 18.84
N GLY A 419 -13.04 25.52 20.06
CA GLY A 419 -14.01 25.08 21.06
C GLY A 419 -14.65 23.73 20.75
N TYR A 420 -15.77 23.46 21.44
CA TYR A 420 -16.59 22.26 21.27
C TYR A 420 -15.77 20.96 21.28
N ILE A 421 -16.08 20.00 20.39
CA ILE A 421 -15.39 18.70 20.39
C ILE A 421 -13.91 18.88 20.05
N SER A 422 -13.54 19.84 19.21
CA SER A 422 -12.15 20.09 18.83
C SER A 422 -11.28 20.40 20.05
N LYS A 423 -11.82 21.14 21.05
CA LYS A 423 -11.13 21.42 22.32
C LYS A 423 -10.95 20.17 23.17
N GLU A 424 -11.93 19.28 23.23
CA GLU A 424 -11.81 18.02 23.97
C GLU A 424 -10.83 17.06 23.29
N LEU A 425 -10.86 16.95 21.96
CA LEU A 425 -9.90 16.16 21.19
C LEU A 425 -8.46 16.68 21.33
N TRP A 426 -8.30 18.00 21.42
CA TRP A 426 -7.01 18.63 21.67
C TRP A 426 -6.44 18.29 23.05
N ARG A 427 -7.29 18.31 24.10
CA ARG A 427 -6.89 17.88 25.44
C ARG A 427 -6.51 16.40 25.47
N GLU A 428 -7.34 15.54 24.87
CA GLU A 428 -7.10 14.11 24.76
C GLU A 428 -5.75 13.83 24.09
N LEU A 429 -5.46 14.49 22.96
CA LEU A 429 -4.20 14.32 22.25
C LEU A 429 -2.99 14.70 23.11
N LEU A 430 -3.07 15.80 23.86
CA LEU A 430 -1.96 16.24 24.71
C LEU A 430 -1.73 15.32 25.90
N ASP A 431 -2.80 14.82 26.52
CA ASP A 431 -2.74 13.86 27.62
C ASP A 431 -2.13 12.54 27.16
N GLU A 432 -2.63 11.99 26.05
CA GLU A 432 -2.10 10.74 25.46
C GLU A 432 -0.64 10.85 25.03
N LYS A 433 -0.19 12.05 24.63
CA LYS A 433 1.17 12.32 24.17
C LYS A 433 2.06 12.92 25.23
N GLN A 434 1.64 12.95 26.49
CA GLN A 434 2.41 13.56 27.58
C GLN A 434 3.83 12.98 27.68
N ASP A 435 3.97 11.65 27.59
CA ASP A 435 5.24 10.94 27.75
C ASP A 435 5.89 10.52 26.40
N ASP A 436 5.31 10.91 25.26
CA ASP A 436 5.82 10.54 23.93
C ASP A 436 6.87 11.56 23.45
N HIS A 437 8.15 11.27 23.69
CA HIS A 437 9.26 12.13 23.23
C HIS A 437 9.36 12.29 21.71
N THR A 438 8.75 11.40 20.92
CA THR A 438 8.71 11.56 19.45
C THR A 438 7.76 12.69 19.03
N PHE A 439 6.87 13.10 19.93
CA PHE A 439 5.90 14.18 19.72
C PHE A 439 6.47 15.57 20.05
N ASP A 440 7.61 15.65 20.73
CA ASP A 440 8.17 16.92 21.24
C ASP A 440 8.45 17.95 20.13
N ILE A 441 8.76 17.51 18.90
CA ILE A 441 8.97 18.40 17.75
C ILE A 441 7.68 19.12 17.29
N TYR A 442 6.50 18.61 17.68
CA TYR A 442 5.19 19.15 17.36
C TYR A 442 4.50 19.79 18.59
N ARG A 443 4.95 19.44 19.80
CA ARG A 443 4.25 19.75 21.06
C ARG A 443 3.92 21.24 21.21
N CYS A 444 4.90 22.13 21.05
CA CYS A 444 4.68 23.57 21.20
C CYS A 444 3.64 24.13 20.21
N ASP A 445 3.66 23.65 18.96
CA ASP A 445 2.71 24.08 17.95
C ASP A 445 1.30 23.55 18.27
N ILE A 446 1.19 22.28 18.69
CA ILE A 446 -0.09 21.67 19.06
C ILE A 446 -0.66 22.36 20.30
N GLU A 447 0.14 22.61 21.34
CA GLU A 447 -0.28 23.38 22.52
C GLU A 447 -0.81 24.76 22.12
N SER A 448 -0.14 25.43 21.18
CA SER A 448 -0.57 26.74 20.66
C SER A 448 -1.91 26.70 19.93
N LEU A 449 -2.35 25.55 19.41
CA LEU A 449 -3.67 25.44 18.76
C LEU A 449 -4.84 25.55 19.75
N GLY A 450 -4.60 25.39 21.05
CA GLY A 450 -5.60 25.56 22.12
C GLY A 450 -5.58 26.94 22.78
N ASP A 451 -4.69 27.84 22.37
CA ASP A 451 -4.54 29.17 22.96
C ASP A 451 -5.65 30.12 22.52
N ASP A 452 -6.57 30.41 23.44
CA ASP A 452 -7.72 31.30 23.21
C ASP A 452 -7.29 32.77 22.97
N THR A 453 -6.02 33.14 23.19
CA THR A 453 -5.50 34.50 22.92
C THR A 453 -5.05 34.71 21.47
N LYS A 454 -4.85 33.64 20.70
CA LYS A 454 -4.41 33.70 19.30
C LYS A 454 -5.56 34.00 18.35
N THR A 455 -5.28 34.82 17.34
CA THR A 455 -6.20 35.08 16.23
C THR A 455 -6.34 33.85 15.32
N LEU A 456 -7.41 33.81 14.50
CA LEU A 456 -7.64 32.69 13.58
C LEU A 456 -6.52 32.61 12.52
N ASP A 457 -5.97 33.75 12.11
CA ASP A 457 -4.85 33.80 11.17
C ASP A 457 -3.56 33.22 11.77
N GLU A 458 -3.22 33.54 13.03
CA GLU A 458 -2.08 32.94 13.71
C GLU A 458 -2.23 31.42 13.87
N VAL A 459 -3.44 30.96 14.22
CA VAL A 459 -3.75 29.53 14.30
C VAL A 459 -3.59 28.87 12.93
N MET A 460 -4.01 29.52 11.84
CA MET A 460 -3.84 29.02 10.49
C MET A 460 -2.35 28.83 10.15
N GLU A 461 -1.49 29.79 10.49
CA GLU A 461 -0.05 29.70 10.25
C GLU A 461 0.56 28.50 10.99
N ILE A 462 0.18 28.29 12.26
CA ILE A 462 0.63 27.14 13.06
C ILE A 462 0.21 25.81 12.42
N VAL A 463 -1.06 25.68 12.00
CA VAL A 463 -1.57 24.49 11.31
C VAL A 463 -0.74 24.19 10.06
N ILE A 464 -0.39 25.20 9.28
CA ILE A 464 0.38 25.05 8.05
C ILE A 464 1.83 24.65 8.34
N GLU A 465 2.46 25.21 9.37
CA GLU A 465 3.81 24.80 9.79
C GLU A 465 3.84 23.37 10.32
N LEU A 466 2.84 22.96 11.11
CA LEU A 466 2.67 21.57 11.55
C LEU A 466 2.61 20.61 10.36
N ILE A 467 1.76 20.90 9.37
CA ILE A 467 1.60 20.06 8.18
C ILE A 467 2.91 19.94 7.39
N LYS A 468 3.74 21.00 7.35
CA LYS A 468 5.07 20.93 6.72
C LYS A 468 6.03 20.01 7.48
N LYS A 469 5.99 20.00 8.81
CA LYS A 469 6.86 19.14 9.65
C LYS A 469 6.52 17.64 9.53
N VAL A 470 5.27 17.32 9.21
CA VAL A 470 4.79 15.94 9.04
C VAL A 470 5.27 15.31 7.71
N LYS A 471 5.61 16.15 6.74
CA LYS A 471 6.02 15.76 5.39
C LYS A 471 7.51 15.45 5.31
#